data_AF-A0AAV9X235-F1
#
_entry.id   AF-A0AAV9X235-F1
#
_cell.length_a   1.000
_cell.length_b   1.000
_cell.length_c   1.000
_cell.angle_alpha   90.00
_cell.angle_beta   90.00
_cell.angle_gamma   90.00
#
_symmetry.space_group_name_H-M   'P 1'
#
loop_
_entity.id
_entity.type
_entity.pdbx_description
1 polymer ?
#
loop_
_entity_poly.entity_id
_entity_poly.type
_entity_poly.pdbx_seq_one_letter_code
_entity_poly.pdbx_strand_id
1 'polypeptide(L)'
;MLEAGSYSIKSSSLDAFIGLDPDSNDSFAALPLGAPPAKWQISPMGDNKFRIESNGFLAAEKSNELKAVSDGEPAWIIDAISHHGPNLYIILSAEDGGRGWCAGYEPGESIKARPLLIGPSLPPFYPPNERFEIVPVGP
;
A
#
# COMPACT_ATOMS: atom_id res chain seq x y z
N MET A 1 10.11 -4.60 11.83
CA MET A 1 9.79 -3.26 11.30
C MET A 1 10.30 -3.22 9.88
N LEU A 2 9.57 -2.60 8.94
CA LEU A 2 10.07 -2.46 7.57
C LEU A 2 11.19 -1.42 7.56
N GLU A 3 12.30 -1.74 6.90
CA GLU A 3 13.43 -0.82 6.74
C GLU A 3 13.13 0.24 5.66
N ALA A 4 13.92 1.32 5.65
CA ALA A 4 13.87 2.29 4.57
C ALA A 4 14.49 1.70 3.30
N GLY A 5 13.94 2.01 2.12
CA GLY A 5 14.50 1.52 0.87
C GLY A 5 13.54 1.54 -0.31
N SER A 6 13.98 0.87 -1.38
CA SER A 6 13.17 0.65 -2.57
C SER A 6 12.50 -0.71 -2.54
N TYR A 7 11.20 -0.75 -2.81
CA TYR A 7 10.37 -1.94 -2.73
C TYR A 7 9.48 -2.07 -3.96
N SER A 8 8.96 -3.28 -4.14
CA SER A 8 7.74 -3.54 -4.91
C SER A 8 6.63 -3.86 -3.93
N ILE A 9 5.42 -3.43 -4.25
CA ILE A 9 4.23 -3.67 -3.44
C ILE A 9 3.25 -4.45 -4.31
N LYS A 10 2.75 -5.59 -3.82
CA LYS A 10 1.81 -6.46 -4.55
C LYS A 10 0.58 -6.76 -3.72
N SER A 11 -0.61 -6.72 -4.32
CA SER A 11 -1.86 -7.10 -3.66
C SER A 11 -1.94 -8.62 -3.48
N SER A 12 -2.30 -9.09 -2.29
CA SER A 12 -2.49 -10.52 -2.03
C SER A 12 -3.78 -11.08 -2.64
N SER A 13 -4.78 -10.24 -2.93
CA SER A 13 -6.03 -10.71 -3.56
C SER A 13 -5.91 -10.87 -5.07
N LEU A 14 -5.14 -10.00 -5.72
CA LEU A 14 -5.04 -9.93 -7.17
C LEU A 14 -3.76 -10.55 -7.73
N ASP A 15 -2.76 -10.80 -6.88
CA ASP A 15 -1.39 -11.16 -7.31
C ASP A 15 -0.82 -10.16 -8.33
N ALA A 16 -1.17 -8.88 -8.15
CA ALA A 16 -0.85 -7.77 -9.04
C ALA A 16 -0.07 -6.68 -8.30
N PHE A 17 0.93 -6.10 -8.97
CA PHE A 17 1.71 -5.00 -8.40
C PHE A 17 0.86 -3.74 -8.26
N ILE A 18 1.06 -3.00 -7.18
CA ILE A 18 0.44 -1.69 -6.99
C ILE A 18 1.35 -0.65 -7.62
N GLY A 19 0.79 0.28 -8.39
CA GLY A 19 1.55 1.33 -9.05
C GLY A 19 0.65 2.48 -9.49
N LEU A 20 1.26 3.49 -10.14
CA LEU A 20 0.50 4.58 -10.73
C LEU A 20 -0.38 4.01 -11.83
N ASP A 21 -1.68 4.29 -11.76
CA ASP A 21 -2.65 3.86 -12.75
C ASP A 21 -2.35 4.53 -14.11
N PRO A 22 -2.08 3.74 -15.17
CA PRO A 22 -1.75 4.27 -16.49
C PRO A 22 -2.90 5.04 -17.15
N ASP A 23 -4.15 4.77 -16.77
CA ASP A 23 -5.33 5.37 -17.42
C ASP A 23 -5.71 6.71 -16.79
N SER A 24 -5.59 6.85 -15.47
CA SER A 24 -5.93 8.09 -14.75
C SER A 24 -4.74 9.02 -14.51
N ASN A 25 -3.52 8.49 -14.37
CA ASN A 25 -2.29 9.21 -13.97
C ASN A 25 -2.37 10.03 -12.66
N ASP A 26 -3.48 9.96 -11.92
CA ASP A 26 -3.68 10.67 -10.65
C ASP A 26 -3.94 9.71 -9.48
N SER A 27 -4.03 8.41 -9.74
CA SER A 27 -4.43 7.39 -8.78
C SER A 27 -3.43 6.25 -8.74
N PHE A 28 -3.33 5.59 -7.60
CA PHE A 28 -2.64 4.32 -7.50
C PHE A 28 -3.63 3.18 -7.59
N ALA A 29 -3.31 2.15 -8.36
CA ALA A 29 -4.17 1.00 -8.61
C ALA A 29 -3.36 -0.30 -8.63
N ALA A 30 -4.05 -1.43 -8.59
CA ALA A 30 -3.45 -2.70 -8.98
C ALA A 30 -3.20 -2.67 -10.49
N LEU A 31 -1.95 -2.79 -10.91
CA LEU A 31 -1.54 -2.79 -12.31
C LEU A 31 -2.07 -4.04 -13.03
N PRO A 32 -2.20 -4.00 -14.37
CA PRO A 32 -2.55 -5.18 -15.16
C PRO A 32 -1.66 -6.38 -14.84
N LEU A 33 -2.22 -7.58 -14.85
CA LEU A 33 -1.46 -8.81 -14.61
C LEU A 33 -0.30 -8.94 -15.62
N GLY A 34 0.89 -9.26 -15.11
CA GLY A 34 2.12 -9.33 -15.90
C GLY A 34 2.81 -7.97 -16.15
N ALA A 35 2.25 -6.86 -15.67
CA ALA A 35 2.97 -5.59 -15.64
C ALA A 35 4.26 -5.70 -14.80
N PRO A 36 5.33 -4.99 -15.18
CA PRO A 36 6.56 -4.98 -14.39
C PRO A 36 6.29 -4.41 -12.98
N PRO A 37 7.07 -4.82 -11.96
CA PRO A 37 6.94 -4.29 -10.61
C PRO A 37 7.16 -2.77 -10.60
N ALA A 38 6.20 -2.02 -10.03
CA ALA A 38 6.42 -0.61 -9.74
C ALA A 38 7.45 -0.46 -8.62
N LYS A 39 8.35 0.52 -8.75
CA LYS A 39 9.35 0.86 -7.73
C LYS A 39 8.77 1.88 -6.76
N TRP A 40 8.62 1.47 -5.51
CA TRP A 40 8.19 2.29 -4.40
C TRP A 40 9.38 2.67 -3.52
N GLN A 41 9.51 3.94 -3.19
CA GLN A 41 10.45 4.42 -2.19
C GLN A 41 9.73 4.60 -0.87
N ILE A 42 10.19 3.89 0.15
CA ILE A 42 9.66 3.96 1.52
C ILE A 42 10.72 4.58 2.41
N SER A 43 10.40 5.73 3.01
CA SER A 43 11.32 6.51 3.83
C SER A 43 10.70 6.81 5.20
N PRO A 44 11.46 6.72 6.30
CA PRO A 44 10.94 7.02 7.63
C PRO A 44 10.66 8.51 7.80
N MET A 45 9.60 8.84 8.54
CA MET A 45 9.24 10.20 8.94
C MET A 45 9.39 10.44 10.45
N GLY A 46 9.72 9.39 11.22
CA GLY A 46 9.73 9.40 12.69
C GLY A 46 8.51 8.67 13.27
N ASP A 47 8.58 8.27 14.55
CA ASP A 47 7.46 7.65 15.29
C ASP A 47 6.75 6.48 14.58
N ASN A 48 7.51 5.58 13.94
CA ASN A 48 7.00 4.44 13.15
C ASN A 48 6.11 4.84 11.94
N LYS A 49 6.26 6.08 11.47
CA LYS A 49 5.59 6.59 10.27
C LYS A 49 6.52 6.57 9.07
N PHE A 50 5.93 6.36 7.91
CA PHE A 50 6.62 6.24 6.64
C PHE A 50 5.99 7.15 5.60
N ARG A 51 6.84 7.79 4.82
CA ARG A 51 6.52 8.40 3.54
C ARG A 51 6.64 7.31 2.46
N ILE A 52 5.60 7.17 1.66
CA ILE A 52 5.54 6.20 0.56
C ILE A 52 5.41 6.96 -0.76
N GLU A 53 6.34 6.72 -1.68
CA GLU A 53 6.45 7.44 -2.95
C GLU A 53 6.65 6.47 -4.12
N SER A 54 6.08 6.77 -5.28
CA SER A 54 6.31 6.03 -6.52
C SER A 54 6.24 6.98 -7.71
N ASN A 55 7.17 6.82 -8.66
CA ASN A 55 7.29 7.67 -9.85
C ASN A 55 7.35 9.19 -9.55
N GLY A 56 7.94 9.58 -8.42
CA GLY A 56 8.03 10.98 -7.99
C GLY A 56 6.76 11.54 -7.35
N PHE A 57 5.72 10.72 -7.16
CA PHE A 57 4.47 11.10 -6.51
C PHE A 57 4.31 10.44 -5.15
N LEU A 58 3.81 11.21 -4.21
CA LEU A 58 3.46 10.75 -2.88
C LEU A 58 2.12 10.01 -2.94
N ALA A 59 2.04 8.88 -2.24
CA ALA A 59 0.77 8.22 -1.99
C ALA A 59 0.04 8.93 -0.86
N ALA A 60 -1.07 9.60 -1.19
CA ALA A 60 -1.91 10.30 -0.23
C ALA A 60 -3.34 9.78 -0.29
N GLU A 61 -4.01 9.77 0.85
CA GLU A 61 -5.45 9.58 0.90
C GLU A 61 -6.16 10.85 0.41
N LYS A 62 -7.06 10.71 -0.57
CA LYS A 62 -7.96 11.78 -1.01
C LYS A 62 -9.27 11.19 -1.50
N SER A 63 -10.41 11.69 -1.00
CA SER A 63 -11.74 11.22 -1.38
C SER A 63 -11.96 9.71 -1.22
N ASN A 64 -11.38 9.09 -0.18
CA ASN A 64 -11.39 7.64 0.09
C ASN A 64 -10.59 6.79 -0.92
N GLU A 65 -9.71 7.42 -1.70
CA GLU A 65 -8.83 6.75 -2.67
C GLU A 65 -7.38 7.10 -2.40
N LEU A 66 -6.48 6.24 -2.85
CA LEU A 66 -5.05 6.50 -2.85
C LEU A 66 -4.68 7.26 -4.13
N LYS A 67 -4.39 8.54 -3.98
CA LYS A 67 -4.06 9.45 -5.07
C LYS A 67 -2.57 9.76 -5.10
N ALA A 68 -2.07 10.03 -6.31
CA ALA A 68 -0.75 10.55 -6.57
C ALA A 68 -0.75 12.07 -6.38
N VAL A 69 0.02 12.56 -5.41
CA VAL A 69 0.15 13.99 -5.13
C VAL A 69 1.60 14.43 -5.22
N SER A 70 1.84 15.67 -5.65
CA SER A 70 3.18 16.25 -5.78
C SER A 70 3.70 16.92 -4.50
N ASP A 71 2.81 17.19 -3.55
CA ASP A 71 3.07 17.95 -2.33
C ASP A 71 2.31 17.39 -1.13
N GLY A 72 2.63 17.92 0.05
CA GLY A 72 2.10 17.46 1.33
C GLY A 72 3.03 16.48 2.05
N GLU A 73 2.56 16.01 3.20
CA GLU A 73 3.31 15.10 4.09
C GLU A 73 2.46 13.89 4.48
N PRO A 74 1.91 13.13 3.51
CA PRO A 74 1.12 11.95 3.82
C PRO A 74 2.00 10.93 4.56
N ALA A 75 1.50 10.48 5.69
CA ALA A 75 2.20 9.57 6.58
C ALA A 75 1.41 8.26 6.73
N TRP A 76 2.13 7.14 6.60
CA TRP A 76 1.58 5.80 6.69
C TRP A 76 2.28 4.99 7.78
N ILE A 77 1.55 4.10 8.43
CA ILE A 77 2.08 3.07 9.32
C ILE A 77 2.09 1.75 8.54
N ILE A 78 3.22 1.05 8.56
CA ILE A 78 3.38 -0.22 7.84
C ILE A 78 3.59 -1.33 8.87
N ASP A 79 2.54 -2.12 9.11
CA ASP A 79 2.54 -3.16 10.13
C ASP A 79 2.65 -4.54 9.50
N ALA A 80 3.60 -5.32 10.01
CA ALA A 80 3.82 -6.69 9.57
C ALA A 80 2.72 -7.62 10.11
N ILE A 81 2.10 -8.37 9.24
CA ILE A 81 1.12 -9.41 9.57
C ILE A 81 1.76 -10.79 9.42
N SER A 82 2.85 -11.02 10.15
CA SER A 82 3.73 -12.18 10.01
C SER A 82 3.04 -13.54 10.16
N HIS A 83 1.90 -13.60 10.87
CA HIS A 83 1.09 -14.81 11.01
C HIS A 83 0.39 -15.23 9.71
N HIS A 84 0.29 -14.35 8.71
CA HIS A 84 -0.23 -14.66 7.38
C HIS A 84 0.84 -15.11 6.38
N GLY A 85 2.12 -14.85 6.67
CA GLY A 85 3.24 -15.18 5.78
C GLY A 85 4.41 -14.19 5.89
N PRO A 86 5.58 -14.53 5.34
CA PRO A 86 6.70 -13.60 5.25
C PRO A 86 6.35 -12.42 4.33
N ASN A 87 6.90 -11.25 4.61
CA ASN A 87 6.77 -10.03 3.79
C ASN A 87 5.33 -9.52 3.57
N LEU A 88 4.37 -9.96 4.37
CA LEU A 88 3.00 -9.47 4.32
C LEU A 88 2.78 -8.35 5.33
N TYR A 89 2.14 -7.28 4.85
CA TYR A 89 1.91 -6.07 5.61
C TYR A 89 0.50 -5.55 5.39
N ILE A 90 0.01 -4.77 6.35
CA ILE A 90 -1.07 -3.81 6.18
C ILE A 90 -0.47 -2.40 6.16
N ILE A 91 -1.11 -1.49 5.42
CA ILE A 91 -0.66 -0.08 5.31
C ILE A 91 -1.80 0.79 5.82
N LEU A 92 -1.58 1.45 6.96
CA LEU A 92 -2.55 2.26 7.68
C LEU A 92 -2.22 3.74 7.58
N SER A 93 -3.23 4.60 7.52
CA SER A 93 -3.04 6.05 7.64
C SER A 93 -2.51 6.38 9.03
N ALA A 94 -1.47 7.21 9.09
CA ALA A 94 -0.96 7.69 10.38
C ALA A 94 -1.81 8.82 10.98
N GLU A 95 -2.68 9.46 10.17
CA GLU A 95 -3.60 10.52 10.60
C GLU A 95 -4.91 9.94 11.14
N ASP A 96 -5.42 8.89 10.49
CA ASP A 96 -6.63 8.18 10.87
C ASP A 96 -6.31 6.68 10.98
N GLY A 97 -5.82 6.29 12.17
CA GLY A 97 -5.27 4.95 12.44
C GLY A 97 -6.23 3.78 12.24
N GLY A 98 -7.50 4.02 11.90
CA GLY A 98 -8.45 2.98 11.49
C GLY A 98 -8.48 2.72 9.99
N ARG A 99 -7.99 3.64 9.15
CA ARG A 99 -8.06 3.58 7.69
C ARG A 99 -6.77 3.04 7.11
N GLY A 100 -6.87 2.29 6.02
CA GLY A 100 -5.72 1.72 5.34
C GLY A 100 -6.00 1.43 3.89
N TRP A 101 -4.96 0.93 3.23
CA TRP A 101 -5.00 0.58 1.81
C TRP A 101 -5.87 -0.66 1.62
N CYS A 102 -6.74 -0.60 0.61
CA CYS A 102 -7.59 -1.71 0.19
C CYS A 102 -7.54 -1.80 -1.33
N ALA A 103 -7.00 -2.90 -1.85
CA ALA A 103 -7.10 -3.21 -3.25
C ALA A 103 -8.55 -3.48 -3.66
N GLY A 104 -8.84 -3.13 -4.91
CA GLY A 104 -10.07 -3.52 -5.58
C GLY A 104 -10.16 -5.04 -5.82
N TYR A 105 -11.22 -5.44 -6.51
CA TYR A 105 -11.42 -6.83 -6.93
C TYR A 105 -10.98 -7.09 -8.36
N GLU A 106 -10.68 -6.04 -9.11
CA GLU A 106 -10.20 -6.10 -10.49
C GLU A 106 -8.95 -5.23 -10.67
N PRO A 107 -7.97 -5.63 -11.50
CA PRO A 107 -6.88 -4.75 -11.92
C PRO A 107 -7.40 -3.45 -12.55
N GLY A 108 -6.71 -2.34 -12.33
CA GLY A 108 -7.12 -1.00 -12.77
C GLY A 108 -8.03 -0.28 -11.77
N GLU A 109 -8.67 -1.00 -10.82
CA GLU A 109 -9.40 -0.33 -9.74
C GLU A 109 -8.43 0.41 -8.82
N SER A 110 -8.70 1.70 -8.59
CA SER A 110 -7.92 2.52 -7.67
C SER A 110 -7.94 1.93 -6.26
N ILE A 111 -6.77 1.90 -5.62
CA ILE A 111 -6.64 1.52 -4.22
C ILE A 111 -7.50 2.47 -3.38
N LYS A 112 -8.36 1.89 -2.54
CA LYS A 112 -9.18 2.67 -1.61
C LYS A 112 -8.40 2.89 -0.33
N ALA A 113 -8.60 4.05 0.28
CA ALA A 113 -8.22 4.31 1.66
C ALA A 113 -9.50 4.28 2.49
N ARG A 114 -9.71 3.24 3.28
CA ARG A 114 -10.94 3.04 4.06
C ARG A 114 -10.66 2.29 5.36
N PRO A 115 -11.60 2.26 6.32
CA PRO A 115 -11.44 1.41 7.49
C PRO A 115 -11.15 -0.05 7.10
N LEU A 116 -10.10 -0.62 7.69
CA LEU A 116 -9.76 -2.03 7.46
C LEU A 116 -10.76 -2.95 8.14
N LEU A 117 -11.06 -4.07 7.50
CA LEU A 117 -11.89 -5.13 8.06
C LEU A 117 -11.03 -6.05 8.92
N ILE A 118 -11.40 -6.17 10.20
CA ILE A 118 -10.68 -6.98 11.17
C ILE A 118 -11.58 -8.13 11.61
N GLY A 119 -11.18 -9.37 11.30
CA GLY A 119 -11.90 -10.57 11.71
C GLY A 119 -11.71 -10.89 13.21
N PRO A 120 -12.72 -11.49 13.88
CA PRO A 120 -12.63 -11.85 15.29
C PRO A 120 -11.78 -13.11 15.49
N SER A 121 -10.45 -12.96 15.46
CA SER A 121 -9.49 -14.03 15.74
C SER A 121 -8.28 -13.51 16.51
N LEU A 122 -7.49 -14.43 17.11
CA LEU A 122 -6.22 -14.11 17.74
C LEU A 122 -5.11 -15.00 17.14
N PRO A 123 -4.19 -14.45 16.33
CA PRO A 123 -4.08 -13.05 15.91
C PRO A 123 -5.23 -12.60 14.98
N PRO A 124 -5.45 -11.28 14.83
CA PRO A 124 -6.53 -10.73 14.00
C PRO A 124 -6.39 -11.14 12.52
N PHE A 125 -7.51 -11.51 11.91
CA PHE A 125 -7.55 -11.86 10.49
C PHE A 125 -7.79 -10.60 9.64
N TYR A 126 -6.99 -10.43 8.58
CA TYR A 126 -7.20 -9.41 7.55
C TYR A 126 -7.54 -10.06 6.21
N PRO A 127 -8.57 -9.57 5.49
CA PRO A 127 -8.95 -10.13 4.20
C PRO A 127 -7.87 -9.88 3.13
N PRO A 128 -7.77 -10.74 2.09
CA PRO A 128 -6.68 -10.68 1.11
C PRO A 128 -6.47 -9.33 0.43
N ASN A 129 -7.53 -8.58 0.18
CA ASN A 129 -7.46 -7.28 -0.50
C ASN A 129 -6.93 -6.15 0.39
N GLU A 130 -6.74 -6.39 1.68
CA GLU A 130 -6.16 -5.41 2.62
C GLU A 130 -4.71 -5.75 2.98
N ARG A 131 -4.16 -6.80 2.36
CA ARG A 131 -2.81 -7.32 2.63
C ARG A 131 -1.91 -7.11 1.42
N PHE A 132 -0.73 -6.58 1.67
CA PHE A 132 0.25 -6.28 0.64
C PHE A 132 1.54 -7.02 0.91
N GLU A 133 2.04 -7.70 -0.12
CA GLU A 133 3.40 -8.23 -0.13
C GLU A 133 4.36 -7.10 -0.48
N ILE A 134 5.31 -6.80 0.41
CA ILE A 134 6.31 -5.73 0.23
C ILE A 134 7.70 -6.36 0.19
N VAL A 135 8.35 -6.31 -0.96
CA VAL A 135 9.62 -7.00 -1.22
C VAL A 135 10.66 -6.01 -1.73
N PRO A 136 11.90 -6.00 -1.18
CA PRO A 136 12.96 -5.13 -1.67
C PRO A 136 13.18 -5.32 -3.18
N VAL A 137 13.22 -4.24 -3.93
CA VAL A 137 13.78 -4.27 -5.28
C VAL A 137 15.26 -3.91 -5.17
N GLY A 138 16.11 -4.65 -5.89
CA GLY A 138 17.54 -4.38 -5.90
C GLY A 138 17.85 -2.91 -6.27
N PRO A 139 19.07 -2.43 -5.95
CA PRO A 139 19.50 -1.08 -6.30
C PRO A 139 19.33 -0.77 -7.79
#